data_AF-A0A453HME1-F1
#
_entry.id   AF-A0A453HME1-F1
#
_cell.length_a   1.000
_cell.length_b   1.000
_cell.length_c   1.000
_cell.angle_alpha   90.00
_cell.angle_beta   90.00
_cell.angle_gamma   90.00
#
_symmetry.space_group_name_H-M   'P 1'
#
loop_
_entity.id
_entity.type
_entity.pdbx_description
1 polymer ?
#
loop_
_entity_poly.entity_id
_entity_poly.type
_entity_poly.pdbx_seq_one_letter_code
_entity_poly.pdbx_strand_id
1 'polypeptide(L)'
;MVEHQQSASALHFLFHYEHTHIISSSIRNMVCHQRSASLPYSSESQVEVELQGLKSCISSPSATIDTMCGGYARHGDIYKCIEEIMDLPSNQVGLSFPQNKKMVEEELERSLLLIDLCNSMQENLAELKMSTQELQLVLKR
;
A
#
# COMPACT_ATOMS: atom_id res chain seq x y z
N MET A 1 14.21 2.10 36.95
CA MET A 1 15.08 2.12 35.74
C MET A 1 15.07 0.82 34.93
N VAL A 2 14.44 -0.28 35.39
CA VAL A 2 14.44 -1.58 34.69
C VAL A 2 13.33 -1.69 33.63
N GLU A 3 12.17 -1.08 33.86
CA GLU A 3 10.98 -1.13 32.98
C GLU A 3 11.19 -0.47 31.59
N HIS A 4 11.95 0.62 31.52
CA HIS A 4 12.21 1.33 30.26
C HIS A 4 13.12 0.54 29.31
N GLN A 5 14.06 -0.26 29.85
CA GLN A 5 14.96 -1.07 29.05
C GLN A 5 14.24 -2.27 28.43
N GLN A 6 13.22 -2.81 29.12
CA GLN A 6 12.47 -3.98 28.67
C GLN A 6 11.49 -3.64 27.54
N SER A 7 10.89 -2.44 27.58
CA SER A 7 10.03 -1.93 26.50
C SER A 7 10.81 -1.63 25.21
N ALA A 8 12.03 -1.09 25.31
CA ALA A 8 12.89 -0.86 24.14
C ALA A 8 13.31 -2.17 23.47
N SER A 9 13.60 -3.22 24.25
CA SER A 9 13.92 -4.55 23.74
C SER A 9 12.72 -5.21 23.04
N ALA A 10 11.51 -5.03 23.56
CA ALA A 10 10.28 -5.56 22.96
C ALA A 10 9.94 -4.89 21.62
N LEU A 11 10.11 -3.56 21.53
CA LEU A 11 9.89 -2.82 20.28
C LEU A 11 10.93 -3.16 19.21
N HIS A 12 12.20 -3.34 19.59
CA HIS A 12 13.21 -3.82 18.67
C HIS A 12 12.90 -5.25 18.18
N PHE A 13 12.40 -6.13 19.06
CA PHE A 13 12.00 -7.49 18.69
C PHE A 13 10.79 -7.52 17.74
N LEU A 14 9.79 -6.64 17.95
CA LEU A 14 8.63 -6.48 17.08
C LEU A 14 9.03 -5.95 15.69
N PHE A 15 9.87 -4.91 15.64
CA PHE A 15 10.36 -4.37 14.37
C PHE A 15 11.18 -5.40 13.58
N HIS A 16 12.01 -6.19 14.28
CA HIS A 16 12.81 -7.23 13.66
C HIS A 16 11.96 -8.44 13.23
N TYR A 17 10.89 -8.76 13.96
CA TYR A 17 9.93 -9.82 13.63
C TYR A 17 9.11 -9.46 12.39
N GLU A 18 8.56 -8.24 12.32
CA GLU A 18 7.84 -7.73 11.16
C GLU A 18 8.73 -7.72 9.90
N HIS A 19 9.94 -7.20 10.01
CA HIS A 19 10.86 -7.12 8.88
C HIS A 19 11.32 -8.50 8.37
N THR A 20 11.55 -9.46 9.27
CA THR A 20 11.95 -10.83 8.88
C THR A 20 10.79 -11.66 8.35
N HIS A 21 9.56 -11.45 8.80
CA HIS A 21 8.38 -12.18 8.32
C HIS A 21 7.89 -11.70 6.94
N ILE A 22 7.95 -10.38 6.68
CA ILE A 22 7.64 -9.79 5.37
C ILE A 22 8.67 -10.22 4.31
N ILE A 23 9.96 -10.25 4.67
CA ILE A 23 11.02 -10.70 3.75
C ILE A 23 10.97 -12.23 3.55
N SER A 24 10.70 -13.02 4.61
CA SER A 24 10.62 -14.49 4.52
C SER A 24 9.44 -14.96 3.69
N SER A 25 8.27 -14.31 3.78
CA SER A 25 7.11 -14.62 2.94
C SER A 25 7.37 -14.30 1.46
N SER A 26 8.11 -13.22 1.19
CA SER A 26 8.52 -12.84 -0.16
C SER A 26 9.56 -13.79 -0.76
N ILE A 27 10.56 -14.24 0.01
CA ILE A 27 11.62 -15.14 -0.45
C ILE A 27 11.13 -16.59 -0.59
N ARG A 28 10.23 -17.07 0.28
CA ARG A 28 9.71 -18.46 0.23
C ARG A 28 8.82 -18.69 -0.99
N ASN A 29 8.30 -17.64 -1.61
CA ASN A 29 7.59 -17.70 -2.89
C ASN A 29 8.50 -17.85 -4.11
N MET A 30 9.84 -17.86 -3.94
CA MET A 30 10.78 -17.91 -5.05
C MET A 30 11.54 -19.24 -5.18
N VAL A 31 11.09 -20.30 -4.49
CA VAL A 31 11.64 -21.66 -4.63
C VAL A 31 10.51 -22.64 -4.91
N CYS A 32 9.88 -22.48 -6.08
CA CYS A 32 9.15 -23.57 -6.71
C CYS A 32 9.94 -24.05 -7.92
N HIS A 33 10.21 -25.35 -7.92
CA HIS A 33 11.16 -26.03 -8.78
C HIS A 33 10.90 -25.81 -10.28
N GLN A 34 12.00 -25.52 -10.97
CA GLN A 34 12.17 -25.53 -12.41
C GLN A 34 11.75 -26.88 -13.02
N ARG A 35 10.56 -26.94 -13.64
CA ARG A 35 10.30 -27.88 -14.73
C ARG A 35 9.17 -27.40 -15.65
N SER A 36 9.55 -27.28 -16.92
CA SER A 36 8.73 -27.31 -18.12
C SER A 36 8.02 -26.02 -18.55
N ALA A 37 8.48 -25.54 -19.70
CA ALA A 37 7.96 -24.44 -20.49
C ALA A 37 6.47 -24.58 -20.81
N SER A 38 5.67 -23.73 -20.19
CA SER A 38 4.51 -23.04 -20.74
C SER A 38 4.06 -22.12 -19.62
N LEU A 39 4.55 -20.86 -19.60
CA LEU A 39 4.02 -19.89 -18.66
C LEU A 39 2.50 -19.79 -18.94
N PRO A 40 1.62 -20.14 -17.98
CA PRO A 40 0.26 -19.67 -18.09
C PRO A 40 0.36 -18.14 -18.09
N TYR A 41 -0.27 -17.53 -19.09
CA TYR A 41 -0.44 -16.09 -19.19
C TYR A 41 -0.87 -15.57 -17.80
N SER A 42 0.02 -14.92 -17.06
CA SER A 42 -0.32 -14.40 -15.73
C SER A 42 -1.30 -13.26 -15.95
N SER A 43 -2.38 -13.19 -15.17
CA SER A 43 -3.36 -12.11 -15.28
C SER A 43 -2.70 -10.72 -15.12
N GLU A 44 -1.61 -10.62 -14.36
CA GLU A 44 -0.76 -9.42 -14.26
C GLU A 44 -0.13 -9.02 -15.61
N SER A 45 0.32 -10.01 -16.40
CA SER A 45 0.88 -9.78 -17.73
C SER A 45 -0.19 -9.36 -18.75
N GLN A 46 -1.45 -9.77 -18.54
CA GLN A 46 -2.58 -9.37 -19.38
C GLN A 46 -3.00 -7.92 -19.11
N VAL A 47 -3.01 -7.49 -17.85
CA VAL A 47 -3.26 -6.08 -17.47
C VAL A 47 -2.24 -5.16 -18.16
N GLU A 48 -0.95 -5.50 -18.11
CA GLU A 48 0.09 -4.69 -18.74
C GLU A 48 -0.09 -4.57 -20.26
N VAL A 49 -0.44 -5.67 -20.94
CA VAL A 49 -0.68 -5.67 -22.39
C VAL A 49 -1.85 -4.75 -22.76
N GLU A 50 -2.97 -4.85 -22.05
CA GLU A 50 -4.13 -3.99 -22.33
C GLU A 50 -3.86 -2.53 -21.96
N LEU A 51 -3.08 -2.26 -20.90
CA LEU A 51 -2.69 -0.92 -20.49
C LEU A 51 -1.80 -0.24 -21.55
N GLN A 52 -0.83 -0.97 -22.11
CA GLN A 52 0.02 -0.48 -23.20
C GLN A 52 -0.79 -0.24 -24.48
N GLY A 53 -1.75 -1.12 -24.78
CA GLY A 53 -2.70 -0.95 -25.88
C GLY A 53 -3.54 0.32 -25.72
N LEU A 54 -4.14 0.51 -24.54
CA LEU A 54 -4.91 1.71 -24.20
C LEU A 54 -4.05 2.98 -24.30
N LYS A 55 -2.84 2.95 -23.74
CA LYS A 55 -1.89 4.07 -23.79
C LYS A 55 -1.58 4.48 -25.23
N SER A 56 -1.41 3.49 -26.11
CA SER A 56 -1.17 3.72 -27.55
C SER A 56 -2.38 4.35 -28.23
N CYS A 57 -3.60 3.93 -27.89
CA CYS A 57 -4.85 4.51 -28.41
C CYS A 57 -5.01 5.98 -28.01
N ILE A 58 -4.79 6.33 -26.72
CA ILE A 58 -4.97 7.70 -26.22
C ILE A 58 -3.84 8.66 -26.61
N SER A 59 -2.63 8.14 -26.83
CA SER A 59 -1.46 8.95 -27.17
C SER A 59 -1.30 9.17 -28.67
N SER A 60 -2.14 8.53 -29.50
CA SER A 60 -2.06 8.63 -30.95
C SER A 60 -2.52 10.02 -31.44
N PRO A 61 -1.68 10.79 -32.15
CA PRO A 61 -2.07 12.07 -32.73
C PRO A 61 -3.15 11.96 -33.81
N SER A 62 -3.36 10.75 -34.34
CA SER A 62 -4.35 10.45 -35.39
C SER A 62 -5.53 9.64 -34.84
N ALA A 63 -5.82 9.73 -33.54
CA ALA A 63 -6.92 9.00 -32.93
C ALA A 63 -8.26 9.35 -33.62
N THR A 64 -8.96 8.32 -34.08
CA THR A 64 -10.30 8.44 -34.65
C THR A 64 -11.35 8.08 -33.60
N ILE A 65 -12.62 8.36 -33.89
CA ILE A 65 -13.75 7.92 -33.05
C ILE A 65 -13.69 6.40 -32.84
N ASP A 66 -13.45 5.62 -33.89
CA ASP A 66 -13.32 4.16 -33.81
C ASP A 66 -12.14 3.74 -32.92
N THR A 67 -11.00 4.42 -33.02
CA THR A 67 -9.83 4.18 -32.17
C THR A 67 -10.14 4.47 -30.70
N MET A 68 -10.91 5.53 -30.42
CA MET A 68 -11.34 5.88 -29.07
C MET A 68 -12.34 4.86 -28.52
N CYS A 69 -13.31 4.41 -29.32
CA CYS A 69 -14.23 3.32 -28.96
C CYS A 69 -13.46 2.02 -28.64
N GLY A 70 -12.44 1.69 -29.41
CA GLY A 70 -11.52 0.59 -29.11
C GLY A 70 -10.76 0.78 -27.79
N GLY A 71 -10.34 2.01 -27.49
CA GLY A 71 -9.75 2.36 -26.19
C GLY A 71 -10.72 2.12 -25.02
N TYR A 72 -11.99 2.50 -25.15
CA TYR A 72 -13.00 2.21 -24.12
C TYR A 72 -13.25 0.72 -23.91
N ALA A 73 -13.24 -0.08 -24.98
CA ALA A 73 -13.35 -1.53 -24.86
C ALA A 73 -12.18 -2.12 -24.05
N ARG A 74 -10.94 -1.74 -24.40
CA ARG A 74 -9.73 -2.16 -23.66
C ARG A 74 -9.74 -1.72 -22.21
N HIS A 75 -10.27 -0.53 -21.93
CA HIS A 75 -10.46 -0.07 -20.56
C HIS A 75 -11.38 -1.04 -19.78
N GLY A 76 -12.48 -1.48 -20.37
CA GLY A 76 -13.34 -2.52 -19.78
C GLY A 76 -12.58 -3.83 -19.53
N ASP A 77 -11.76 -4.27 -20.49
CA ASP A 77 -10.95 -5.48 -20.37
C ASP A 77 -9.90 -5.37 -19.26
N ILE A 78 -9.29 -4.20 -19.04
CA ILE A 78 -8.38 -3.94 -17.91
C ILE A 78 -9.10 -4.13 -16.58
N TYR A 79 -10.29 -3.54 -16.42
CA TYR A 79 -11.06 -3.69 -15.19
C TYR A 79 -11.44 -5.15 -14.93
N LYS A 80 -11.84 -5.88 -15.98
CA LYS A 80 -12.13 -7.30 -15.88
C LYS A 80 -10.90 -8.11 -15.45
N CYS A 81 -9.73 -7.82 -16.02
CA CYS A 81 -8.48 -8.50 -15.63
C CYS A 81 -8.12 -8.21 -14.16
N ILE A 82 -8.35 -6.99 -13.67
CA ILE A 82 -8.13 -6.63 -12.26
C ILE A 82 -9.09 -7.39 -11.35
N GLU A 83 -10.36 -7.48 -11.71
CA GLU A 83 -11.35 -8.27 -10.98
C GLU A 83 -10.95 -9.74 -10.90
N GLU A 84 -10.54 -10.33 -12.03
CA GLU A 84 -10.03 -11.71 -12.08
C GLU A 84 -8.79 -11.91 -11.20
N ILE A 85 -7.86 -10.93 -11.15
CA ILE A 85 -6.71 -10.94 -10.23
C ILE A 85 -7.17 -10.90 -8.78
N MET A 86 -8.09 -10.00 -8.44
CA MET A 86 -8.59 -9.87 -7.07
C MET A 86 -9.28 -11.14 -6.59
N ASP A 87 -9.97 -11.84 -7.49
CA ASP A 87 -10.66 -13.10 -7.19
C ASP A 87 -9.73 -14.32 -7.12
N LEU A 88 -8.44 -14.18 -7.48
CA LEU A 88 -7.48 -15.27 -7.37
C LEU A 88 -7.37 -15.74 -5.91
N PRO A 89 -7.41 -17.07 -5.66
CA PRO A 89 -7.29 -17.62 -4.31
C PRO A 89 -6.03 -17.14 -3.58
N SER A 90 -4.91 -16.92 -4.27
CA SER A 90 -3.68 -16.39 -3.65
C SER A 90 -3.89 -15.00 -3.00
N ASN A 91 -4.70 -14.15 -3.63
CA ASN A 91 -4.97 -12.79 -3.20
C ASN A 91 -6.09 -12.75 -2.16
N GLN A 92 -7.03 -13.69 -2.27
CA GLN A 92 -8.09 -13.88 -1.29
C GLN A 92 -7.62 -14.62 -0.03
N VAL A 93 -6.63 -15.51 -0.09
CA VAL A 93 -6.10 -16.27 1.07
C VAL A 93 -5.52 -15.35 2.14
N GLY A 94 -4.93 -14.22 1.74
CA GLY A 94 -4.42 -13.21 2.65
C GLY A 94 -5.50 -12.60 3.55
N LEU A 95 -6.70 -12.33 3.03
CA LEU A 95 -7.78 -11.62 3.74
C LEU A 95 -8.98 -12.50 4.12
N SER A 96 -9.11 -13.68 3.49
CA SER A 96 -10.20 -14.63 3.76
C SER A 96 -10.04 -15.37 5.08
N PHE A 97 -8.81 -15.43 5.62
CA PHE A 97 -8.61 -15.99 6.95
C PHE A 97 -9.00 -14.94 8.01
N PRO A 98 -10.00 -15.20 8.87
CA PRO A 98 -10.50 -14.21 9.82
C PRO A 98 -9.41 -13.62 10.72
N GLN A 99 -8.36 -14.38 11.02
CA GLN A 99 -7.25 -13.92 11.85
C GLN A 99 -6.35 -12.90 11.13
N ASN A 100 -6.15 -13.03 9.82
CA ASN A 100 -5.38 -12.06 9.06
C ASN A 100 -6.15 -10.75 8.91
N LYS A 101 -7.46 -10.84 8.63
CA LYS A 101 -8.34 -9.67 8.60
C LYS A 101 -8.33 -8.93 9.94
N LYS A 102 -8.46 -9.66 11.05
CA LYS A 102 -8.39 -9.09 12.40
C LYS A 102 -7.05 -8.42 12.69
N MET A 103 -5.94 -9.04 12.29
CA MET A 103 -4.60 -8.46 12.47
C MET A 103 -4.45 -7.13 11.70
N VAL A 104 -4.94 -7.08 10.46
CA VAL A 104 -4.93 -5.86 9.64
C VAL A 104 -5.82 -4.77 10.24
N GLU A 105 -7.00 -5.13 10.73
CA GLU A 105 -7.92 -4.19 11.40
C GLU A 105 -7.31 -3.64 12.69
N GLU A 106 -6.68 -4.48 13.51
CA GLU A 106 -6.00 -4.05 14.74
C GLU A 106 -4.81 -3.12 14.45
N GLU A 107 -4.02 -3.39 13.41
CA GLU A 107 -2.91 -2.52 13.01
C GLU A 107 -3.39 -1.19 12.43
N LEU A 108 -4.49 -1.21 11.68
CA LEU A 108 -5.13 0.00 11.16
C LEU A 108 -5.62 0.89 12.31
N GLU A 109 -6.27 0.30 13.33
CA GLU A 109 -6.71 1.02 14.52
C GLU A 109 -5.53 1.69 15.25
N ARG A 110 -4.40 0.98 15.40
CA ARG A 110 -3.18 1.55 16.00
C ARG A 110 -2.62 2.71 15.17
N SER A 111 -2.66 2.58 13.85
CA SER A 111 -2.22 3.63 12.93
C SER A 111 -3.07 4.89 13.04
N LEU A 112 -4.39 4.73 13.19
CA LEU A 112 -5.32 5.86 13.41
C LEU A 112 -5.04 6.57 14.73
N LEU A 113 -4.86 5.83 15.82
CA LEU A 113 -4.50 6.41 17.11
C LEU A 113 -3.19 7.20 17.06
N LEU A 114 -2.20 6.72 16.29
CA LEU A 114 -0.95 7.43 16.09
C LEU A 114 -1.15 8.74 15.31
N ILE A 115 -1.98 8.73 14.27
CA ILE A 115 -2.32 9.92 13.48
C ILE A 115 -3.01 10.97 14.37
N ASP A 116 -3.97 10.56 15.20
CA ASP A 116 -4.68 11.47 16.11
C ASP A 116 -3.72 12.11 17.14
N LEU A 117 -2.77 11.31 17.66
CA LEU A 117 -1.73 11.82 18.54
C LEU A 117 -0.81 12.82 17.82
N CYS A 118 -0.39 12.53 16.59
CA CYS A 118 0.42 13.43 15.77
C CYS A 118 -0.31 14.75 15.49
N ASN A 119 -1.61 14.69 15.17
CA ASN A 119 -2.44 15.86 14.95
C ASN A 119 -2.52 16.72 16.22
N SER A 120 -2.81 16.10 17.36
CA SER A 120 -2.84 16.78 18.67
C SER A 120 -1.51 17.44 19.00
N MET A 121 -0.40 16.76 18.73
CA MET A 121 0.94 17.31 18.97
C MET A 121 1.24 18.49 18.04
N GLN A 122 0.82 18.43 16.79
CA GLN A 122 0.98 19.52 15.84
C GLN A 122 0.17 20.77 16.25
N GLU A 123 -1.06 20.58 16.75
CA GLU A 123 -1.89 21.66 17.28
C GLU A 123 -1.22 22.32 18.50
N ASN A 124 -0.76 21.52 19.47
CA ASN A 124 -0.06 22.03 20.64
C ASN A 124 1.23 22.81 20.28
N LEU A 125 1.98 22.32 19.31
CA LEU A 125 3.18 23.00 18.81
C LEU A 125 2.83 24.32 18.11
N ALA A 126 1.72 24.36 17.37
CA ALA A 126 1.24 25.59 16.73
C ALA A 126 0.82 26.64 17.76
N GLU A 127 0.11 26.24 18.82
CA GLU A 127 -0.26 27.12 19.93
C GLU A 127 0.96 27.66 20.66
N LEU A 128 1.92 26.79 21.01
CA LEU A 128 3.16 27.20 21.67
C LEU A 128 3.96 28.20 20.81
N LYS A 129 4.01 27.96 19.49
CA LYS A 129 4.66 28.87 18.54
C LYS A 129 3.97 30.23 18.52
N MET A 130 2.64 30.27 18.51
CA MET A 130 1.86 31.51 18.57
C MET A 130 2.15 32.27 19.87
N SER A 131 2.07 31.61 21.03
CA SER A 131 2.38 32.21 22.33
C SER A 131 3.80 32.78 22.38
N THR A 132 4.79 32.05 21.85
CA THR A 132 6.18 32.52 21.77
C THR A 132 6.30 33.78 20.91
N GLN A 133 5.60 33.83 19.77
CA GLN A 133 5.59 35.01 18.89
C GLN A 133 4.94 36.22 19.56
N GLU A 134 3.83 36.02 20.28
CA GLU A 134 3.17 37.08 21.05
C GLU A 134 4.09 37.66 22.14
N LEU A 135 4.77 36.81 22.91
CA LEU A 135 5.74 37.24 23.92
C LEU A 135 6.88 38.05 23.28
N GLN A 136 7.40 37.62 22.14
CA GLN A 136 8.42 38.36 21.41
C GLN A 136 7.94 39.74 20.93
N LEU A 137 6.67 39.88 20.56
CA LEU A 137 6.08 41.17 20.18
C LEU A 137 5.95 42.11 21.38
N VAL A 138 5.57 41.58 22.55
CA VAL A 138 5.48 42.37 23.79
C VAL A 138 6.85 42.88 24.23
N LEU A 139 7.88 42.02 24.18
CA LEU A 139 9.25 42.38 24.59
C LEU A 139 9.94 43.39 23.65
N LYS A 140 9.44 43.56 22.42
CA LYS A 140 9.99 44.49 21.43
C LYS A 140 9.32 45.88 21.45
N ARG A 141 8.29 46.09 22.27
CA ARG A 141 7.71 47.42 22.54
C ARG A 141 8.46 48.11 23.67
#